data_AF-L8GPB7-F1
#
_entry.id   AF-L8GPB7-F1
#
_cell.length_a   1.000
_cell.length_b   1.000
_cell.length_c   1.000
_cell.angle_alpha   90.00
_cell.angle_beta   90.00
_cell.angle_gamma   90.00
#
_symmetry.space_group_name_H-M   'P 1'
#
loop_
_entity.id
_entity.type
_entity.pdbx_description
1 polymer ?
#
loop_
_entity_poly.entity_id
_entity_poly.type
_entity_poly.pdbx_seq_one_letter_code
_entity_poly.pdbx_strand_id
1 'polypeptide(L)'
;MSSLNGVCLFKTARFIFWGVVERLHRAKPDKVLAAFGVHPYFAHRLAEGWLEELREKLVANPRAIVGEIGLDKAAITPDTARNEYDAQTTAFTAQFDLAVELQRPISFHCVRAFGHVMTLFRQHALRYDQLMRSGEEDKARGTLPPAIIMHSFAGTVGGMESLLSNKGRKGNIQERLYFSFSKIVNMRAPKTIDVIKAVPEDRLLIESDQHSPAHGEEDLSRVCEIVAESSIHVRAPTLQ
;
A
#
# COMPACT_ATOMS: atom_id res chain seq x y z
N MET A 1 8.91 25.30 -9.84
CA MET A 1 9.39 24.01 -9.28
C MET A 1 8.61 23.77 -7.99
N SER A 2 7.58 22.91 -8.04
CA SER A 2 6.83 22.53 -6.85
C SER A 2 7.69 21.61 -6.00
N SER A 3 8.15 22.08 -4.85
CA SER A 3 8.89 21.27 -3.88
C SER A 3 8.03 20.09 -3.41
N LEU A 4 8.63 18.91 -3.29
CA LEU A 4 8.05 17.76 -2.58
C LEU A 4 7.56 18.20 -1.19
N ASN A 5 6.25 18.22 -0.98
CA ASN A 5 5.63 18.72 0.26
C ASN A 5 5.61 17.67 1.39
N GLY A 6 6.00 16.43 1.10
CA GLY A 6 6.19 15.36 2.09
C GLY A 6 6.64 14.05 1.43
N VAL A 7 7.30 13.19 2.20
CA VAL A 7 7.81 11.87 1.82
C VAL A 7 7.29 10.85 2.85
N CYS A 8 6.71 9.75 2.38
CA CYS A 8 6.46 8.59 3.21
C CYS A 8 7.72 7.73 3.22
N LEU A 9 8.33 7.51 4.40
CA LEU A 9 9.55 6.72 4.51
C LEU A 9 9.21 5.33 5.03
N PHE A 10 9.48 4.34 4.18
CA PHE A 10 9.43 2.93 4.51
C PHE A 10 10.83 2.47 4.93
N LYS A 11 10.91 1.64 5.97
CA LYS A 11 12.09 0.80 6.15
C LYS A 11 11.66 -0.57 6.68
N THR A 12 11.72 -1.53 5.78
CA THR A 12 10.97 -2.78 5.84
C THR A 12 11.82 -3.99 6.22
N ALA A 13 13.11 -3.79 6.46
CA ALA A 13 14.10 -4.87 6.48
C ALA A 13 14.37 -5.53 7.84
N ARG A 14 14.17 -4.83 8.97
CA ARG A 14 14.47 -5.34 10.33
C ARG A 14 13.98 -4.37 11.42
N PHE A 15 13.51 -4.90 12.55
CA PHE A 15 13.08 -4.15 13.76
C PHE A 15 14.07 -3.05 14.19
N ILE A 16 15.37 -3.36 14.08
CA ILE A 16 16.50 -2.48 14.42
C ILE A 16 16.46 -1.14 13.66
N PHE A 17 15.73 -1.06 12.54
CA PHE A 17 15.69 0.14 11.70
C PHE A 17 14.44 1.01 11.87
N TRP A 18 13.38 0.55 12.56
CA TRP A 18 12.22 1.41 12.84
C TRP A 18 12.60 2.63 13.67
N GLY A 19 13.59 2.50 14.57
CA GLY A 19 14.13 3.64 15.31
C GLY A 19 14.71 4.75 14.43
N VAL A 20 15.23 4.44 13.23
CA VAL A 20 15.72 5.47 12.29
C VAL A 20 14.55 6.22 11.66
N VAL A 21 13.54 5.49 11.19
CA VAL A 21 12.32 6.07 10.59
C VAL A 21 11.60 6.95 11.61
N GLU A 22 11.45 6.46 12.83
CA GLU A 22 10.86 7.22 13.93
C GLU A 22 11.63 8.51 14.23
N ARG A 23 12.96 8.47 14.30
CA ARG A 23 13.77 9.68 14.51
C ARG A 23 13.58 10.70 13.39
N LEU A 24 13.54 10.27 12.14
CA LEU A 24 13.32 11.16 11.00
C LEU A 24 11.91 11.76 11.00
N HIS A 25 10.89 10.95 11.30
CA HIS A 25 9.51 11.40 11.47
C HIS A 25 9.40 12.47 12.56
N ARG A 26 9.99 12.22 13.73
CA ARG A 26 10.01 13.19 14.83
C ARG A 26 10.79 14.47 14.50
N ALA A 27 11.89 14.36 13.74
CA ALA A 27 12.70 15.51 13.36
C ALA A 27 12.05 16.37 12.27
N LYS A 28 11.20 15.79 11.42
CA LYS A 28 10.55 16.48 10.29
C LYS A 28 9.08 16.05 10.13
N PRO A 29 8.21 16.25 11.14
CA PRO A 29 6.87 15.67 11.18
C PRO A 29 5.93 16.18 10.08
N ASP A 30 6.19 17.36 9.53
CA ASP A 30 5.41 17.92 8.42
C ASP A 30 5.86 17.40 7.05
N LYS A 31 7.06 16.83 6.96
CA LYS A 31 7.65 16.36 5.71
C LYS A 31 7.84 14.85 5.66
N VAL A 32 7.84 14.16 6.79
CA VAL A 32 8.11 12.73 6.88
C VAL A 32 6.94 12.06 7.55
N LEU A 33 6.27 11.17 6.83
CA LEU A 33 5.32 10.24 7.42
C LEU A 33 6.02 8.90 7.67
N ALA A 34 5.97 8.41 8.90
CA ALA A 34 6.52 7.09 9.22
C ALA A 34 5.59 5.98 8.71
N ALA A 35 6.18 4.95 8.13
CA ALA A 35 5.51 3.67 7.91
C ALA A 35 6.26 2.59 8.69
N PHE A 36 5.53 1.83 9.51
CA PHE A 36 6.08 0.70 10.27
C PHE A 36 5.41 -0.59 9.82
N GLY A 37 6.22 -1.60 9.56
CA GLY A 37 5.77 -2.89 9.07
C GLY A 37 6.95 -3.76 8.64
N VAL A 38 6.63 -5.02 8.38
CA VAL A 38 7.54 -6.05 7.90
C VAL A 38 7.09 -6.47 6.51
N HIS A 39 7.98 -6.21 5.55
CA HIS A 39 7.75 -6.58 4.15
C HIS A 39 7.87 -8.10 3.98
N PRO A 40 7.11 -8.72 3.04
CA PRO A 40 7.07 -10.17 2.84
C PRO A 40 8.44 -10.82 2.73
N TYR A 41 9.40 -10.15 2.09
CA TYR A 41 10.78 -10.65 1.97
C TYR A 41 11.44 -11.00 3.31
N PHE A 42 11.05 -10.34 4.41
CA PHE A 42 11.64 -10.51 5.74
C PHE A 42 10.75 -11.29 6.72
N ALA A 43 9.56 -11.74 6.29
CA ALA A 43 8.57 -12.39 7.16
C ALA A 43 9.09 -13.69 7.83
N HIS A 44 10.05 -14.36 7.22
CA HIS A 44 10.69 -15.57 7.76
C HIS A 44 11.68 -15.30 8.90
N ARG A 45 11.99 -14.03 9.21
CA ARG A 45 12.97 -13.62 10.24
C ARG A 45 12.32 -12.91 11.43
N LEU A 46 11.02 -13.05 11.60
CA LEU A 46 10.29 -12.43 12.70
C LEU A 46 10.78 -12.99 14.03
N ALA A 47 11.15 -12.09 14.95
CA ALA A 47 11.50 -12.45 16.31
C ALA A 47 10.24 -12.57 17.18
N GLU A 48 10.35 -13.18 18.35
CA GLU A 48 9.27 -13.15 19.35
C GLU A 48 8.95 -11.70 19.77
N GLY A 49 7.68 -11.40 20.04
CA GLY A 49 7.22 -10.07 20.45
C GLY A 49 7.16 -9.00 19.34
N TRP A 50 7.38 -9.39 18.09
CA TRP A 50 7.46 -8.46 16.97
C TRP A 50 6.19 -7.64 16.72
N LEU A 51 5.02 -8.25 16.95
CA LEU A 51 3.73 -7.63 16.67
C LEU A 51 3.39 -6.61 17.76
N GLU A 52 3.75 -6.92 19.01
CA GLU A 52 3.68 -6.03 20.16
C GLU A 52 4.57 -4.81 19.93
N GLU A 53 5.81 -4.99 19.48
CA GLU A 53 6.71 -3.88 19.13
C GLU A 53 6.11 -3.00 18.01
N LEU A 54 5.54 -3.62 16.96
CA LEU A 54 4.87 -2.88 15.89
C LEU A 54 3.71 -2.03 16.44
N ARG A 55 2.87 -2.62 17.30
CA ARG A 55 1.77 -1.93 17.96
C ARG A 55 2.28 -0.74 18.78
N GLU A 56 3.31 -0.94 19.60
CA GLU A 56 3.90 0.14 20.41
C GLU A 56 4.36 1.32 19.53
N LYS A 57 5.03 1.04 18.40
CA LYS A 57 5.46 2.08 17.45
C LYS A 57 4.29 2.83 16.84
N LEU A 58 3.23 2.15 16.44
CA LEU A 58 2.03 2.76 15.84
C LEU A 58 1.20 3.57 16.85
N VAL A 59 1.18 3.15 18.12
CA VAL A 59 0.54 3.90 19.21
C VAL A 59 1.35 5.14 19.55
N ALA A 60 2.68 5.01 19.65
CA ALA A 60 3.58 6.11 19.96
C ALA A 60 3.67 7.17 18.85
N ASN A 61 3.30 6.82 17.61
CA ASN A 61 3.36 7.71 16.45
C ASN A 61 1.97 7.78 15.77
N PRO A 62 1.04 8.64 16.25
CA PRO A 62 -0.35 8.62 15.80
C PRO A 62 -0.61 8.95 14.33
N ARG A 63 0.38 9.49 13.63
CA ARG A 63 0.30 9.77 12.18
C ARG A 63 0.90 8.64 11.33
N ALA A 64 1.60 7.69 11.94
CA ALA A 64 2.25 6.63 11.20
C ALA A 64 1.23 5.68 10.55
N ILE A 65 1.60 5.14 9.39
CA ILE A 65 0.83 4.12 8.67
C ILE A 65 1.46 2.74 8.88
N VAL A 66 0.72 1.68 8.54
CA VAL A 66 1.28 0.32 8.53
C VAL A 66 1.88 0.05 7.14
N GLY A 67 3.15 -0.26 7.07
CA GLY A 67 3.79 -0.51 5.78
C GLY A 67 5.31 -0.56 5.82
N GLU A 68 5.94 -1.13 4.81
CA GLU A 68 5.30 -1.86 3.69
C GLU A 68 4.97 -3.29 4.13
N ILE A 69 3.74 -3.73 3.89
CA ILE A 69 3.27 -5.07 4.26
C ILE A 69 2.67 -5.75 3.04
N GLY A 70 2.65 -7.08 2.99
CA GLY A 70 1.89 -7.77 1.95
C GLY A 70 2.46 -9.11 1.55
N LEU A 71 2.28 -9.48 0.28
CA LEU A 71 2.53 -10.82 -0.24
C LEU A 71 3.30 -10.76 -1.57
N ASP A 72 4.31 -11.61 -1.68
CA ASP A 72 5.18 -11.72 -2.84
C ASP A 72 5.45 -13.20 -3.18
N LYS A 73 4.74 -13.72 -4.19
CA LYS A 73 4.96 -15.09 -4.70
C LYS A 73 6.22 -15.24 -5.57
N ALA A 74 6.90 -14.15 -5.90
CA ALA A 74 8.14 -14.16 -6.66
C ALA A 74 9.40 -14.00 -5.76
N ALA A 75 9.22 -13.54 -4.52
CA ALA A 75 10.33 -13.33 -3.58
C ALA A 75 11.01 -14.65 -3.18
N ILE A 76 12.25 -14.86 -3.63
CA ILE A 76 13.12 -15.91 -3.13
C ILE A 76 14.04 -15.30 -2.09
N THR A 77 14.01 -15.83 -0.86
CA THR A 77 14.84 -15.30 0.22
C THR A 77 16.27 -15.86 0.12
N PRO A 78 17.33 -15.06 0.34
CA PRO A 78 18.71 -15.52 0.15
C PRO A 78 19.13 -16.58 1.16
N ASP A 79 18.60 -16.49 2.39
CA ASP A 79 18.97 -17.36 3.51
C ASP A 79 18.42 -18.78 3.34
N THR A 80 17.21 -18.91 2.79
CA THR A 80 16.55 -20.23 2.64
C THR A 80 16.52 -20.71 1.19
N ALA A 81 16.86 -19.85 0.23
CA ALA A 81 16.70 -20.07 -1.21
C ALA A 81 15.27 -20.47 -1.63
N ARG A 82 14.26 -20.11 -0.83
CA ARG A 82 12.85 -20.47 -1.03
C ARG A 82 11.94 -19.24 -0.96
N ASN A 83 10.74 -19.41 -1.50
CA ASN A 83 9.63 -18.50 -1.25
C ASN A 83 8.94 -18.90 0.05
N GLU A 84 9.13 -18.10 1.10
CA GLU A 84 8.58 -18.35 2.45
C GLU A 84 7.12 -17.88 2.54
N TYR A 85 6.26 -18.35 1.64
CA TYR A 85 4.91 -17.81 1.44
C TYR A 85 4.00 -17.92 2.68
N ASP A 86 4.15 -19.01 3.45
CA ASP A 86 3.38 -19.23 4.66
C ASP A 86 3.76 -18.19 5.72
N ALA A 87 5.05 -17.94 5.92
CA ALA A 87 5.53 -16.87 6.80
C ALA A 87 5.04 -15.49 6.34
N GLN A 88 5.07 -15.21 5.02
CA GLN A 88 4.51 -13.97 4.47
C GLN A 88 3.02 -13.82 4.80
N THR A 89 2.25 -14.89 4.64
CA THR A 89 0.81 -14.90 4.91
C THR A 89 0.53 -14.64 6.39
N THR A 90 1.20 -15.37 7.29
CA THR A 90 1.05 -15.16 8.74
C THR A 90 1.40 -13.73 9.15
N ALA A 91 2.53 -13.20 8.67
CA ALA A 91 2.96 -11.84 8.97
C ALA A 91 2.01 -10.79 8.39
N PHE A 92 1.54 -10.99 7.16
CA PHE A 92 0.61 -10.06 6.52
C PHE A 92 -0.73 -10.01 7.23
N THR A 93 -1.34 -11.16 7.55
CA THR A 93 -2.62 -11.22 8.25
C THR A 93 -2.55 -10.51 9.60
N ALA A 94 -1.52 -10.79 10.41
CA ALA A 94 -1.35 -10.13 11.71
C ALA A 94 -1.19 -8.60 11.60
N GLN A 95 -0.43 -8.11 10.61
CA GLN A 95 -0.26 -6.67 10.39
C GLN A 95 -1.52 -6.00 9.82
N PHE A 96 -2.25 -6.71 8.96
CA PHE A 96 -3.51 -6.23 8.40
C PHE A 96 -4.57 -6.11 9.51
N ASP A 97 -4.72 -7.13 10.36
CA ASP A 97 -5.64 -7.10 11.49
C ASP A 97 -5.28 -5.99 12.49
N LEU A 98 -3.99 -5.77 12.76
CA LEU A 98 -3.54 -4.64 13.57
C LEU A 98 -3.88 -3.29 12.94
N ALA A 99 -3.74 -3.17 11.61
CA ALA A 99 -4.13 -1.95 10.89
C ALA A 99 -5.64 -1.70 10.93
N VAL A 100 -6.45 -2.76 10.87
CA VAL A 100 -7.91 -2.70 11.07
C VAL A 100 -8.22 -2.26 12.49
N GLU A 101 -7.62 -2.88 13.50
CA GLU A 101 -7.87 -2.57 14.90
C GLU A 101 -7.52 -1.11 15.23
N LEU A 102 -6.34 -0.65 14.82
CA LEU A 102 -5.86 0.71 15.07
C LEU A 102 -6.38 1.74 14.07
N GLN A 103 -7.22 1.32 13.11
CA GLN A 103 -7.72 2.14 12.00
C GLN A 103 -6.58 2.93 11.33
N ARG A 104 -5.53 2.21 10.91
CA ARG A 104 -4.34 2.78 10.26
C ARG A 104 -4.36 2.51 8.76
N PRO A 105 -4.07 3.50 7.90
CA PRO A 105 -3.82 3.26 6.49
C PRO A 105 -2.71 2.22 6.30
N ILE A 106 -2.76 1.48 5.20
CA ILE A 106 -1.71 0.54 4.84
C ILE A 106 -1.04 0.89 3.51
N SER A 107 0.27 0.67 3.43
CA SER A 107 0.99 0.53 2.16
C SER A 107 1.18 -0.95 1.86
N PHE A 108 0.60 -1.40 0.74
CA PHE A 108 0.36 -2.80 0.46
C PHE A 108 1.16 -3.29 -0.75
N HIS A 109 2.13 -4.17 -0.50
CA HIS A 109 2.93 -4.91 -1.48
C HIS A 109 2.16 -6.12 -2.00
N CYS A 110 2.02 -6.23 -3.33
CA CYS A 110 1.34 -7.38 -3.91
C CYS A 110 1.97 -7.80 -5.24
N VAL A 111 2.82 -8.83 -5.20
CA VAL A 111 3.46 -9.41 -6.38
C VAL A 111 2.96 -10.83 -6.61
N ARG A 112 2.24 -11.03 -7.73
CA ARG A 112 1.63 -12.31 -8.15
C ARG A 112 0.71 -12.95 -7.09
N ALA A 113 0.29 -12.19 -6.08
CA ALA A 113 -0.49 -12.67 -4.95
C ALA A 113 -1.96 -12.19 -4.97
N PHE A 114 -2.40 -11.52 -6.04
CA PHE A 114 -3.68 -10.82 -6.13
C PHE A 114 -4.91 -11.67 -5.74
N GLY A 115 -4.92 -12.95 -6.11
CA GLY A 115 -6.01 -13.86 -5.76
C GLY A 115 -6.18 -14.07 -4.25
N HIS A 116 -5.08 -14.08 -3.48
CA HIS A 116 -5.12 -14.20 -2.03
C HIS A 116 -5.73 -12.94 -1.41
N VAL A 117 -5.27 -11.78 -1.86
CA VAL A 117 -5.80 -10.47 -1.46
C VAL A 117 -7.31 -10.40 -1.68
N MET A 118 -7.77 -10.88 -2.84
CA MET A 118 -9.19 -10.90 -3.17
C MET A 118 -10.01 -11.82 -2.28
N THR A 119 -9.42 -12.89 -1.76
CA THR A 119 -10.06 -13.74 -0.76
C THR A 119 -10.20 -13.02 0.57
N LEU A 120 -9.15 -12.34 1.05
CA LEU A 120 -9.20 -11.53 2.26
C LEU A 120 -10.26 -10.43 2.15
N PHE A 121 -10.26 -9.66 1.06
CA PHE A 121 -11.26 -8.61 0.83
C PHE A 121 -12.69 -9.15 0.80
N ARG A 122 -12.91 -10.35 0.26
CA ARG A 122 -14.23 -11.02 0.31
C ARG A 122 -14.63 -11.41 1.74
N GLN A 123 -13.71 -11.87 2.57
CA GLN A 123 -14.00 -12.20 3.96
C GLN A 123 -14.42 -10.94 4.75
N HIS A 124 -13.71 -9.82 4.57
CA HIS A 124 -14.09 -8.55 5.19
C HIS A 124 -15.42 -8.01 4.66
N ALA A 125 -15.72 -8.16 3.37
CA ALA A 125 -17.02 -7.84 2.78
C ALA A 125 -18.18 -8.64 3.39
N LEU A 126 -17.99 -9.94 3.65
CA LEU A 126 -19.00 -10.77 4.32
C LEU A 126 -19.21 -10.33 5.78
N ARG A 127 -18.12 -10.03 6.49
CA ARG A 127 -18.19 -9.49 7.87
C ARG A 127 -18.89 -8.13 7.92
N TYR A 128 -18.58 -7.25 6.96
CA TYR A 128 -19.25 -5.96 6.79
C TYR A 128 -20.76 -6.15 6.65
N ASP A 129 -21.20 -7.04 5.76
CA ASP A 129 -22.63 -7.28 5.53
C ASP A 129 -23.33 -7.82 6.78
N GLN A 130 -22.69 -8.75 7.49
CA GLN A 130 -23.22 -9.28 8.74
C GLN A 130 -23.43 -8.18 9.78
N LEU A 131 -22.44 -7.30 9.96
CA LEU A 131 -22.49 -6.20 10.92
C LEU A 131 -23.51 -5.12 10.51
N MET A 132 -23.64 -4.84 9.21
CA MET A 132 -24.69 -3.93 8.72
C MET A 132 -26.08 -4.49 9.00
N ARG A 133 -26.29 -5.80 8.81
CA ARG A 133 -27.58 -6.44 9.09
C ARG A 133 -27.91 -6.54 10.58
N SER A 134 -26.90 -6.53 11.47
CA SER A 134 -27.09 -6.47 12.91
C SER A 134 -27.25 -5.05 13.47
N GLY A 135 -27.21 -4.02 12.61
CA GLY A 135 -27.28 -2.62 13.03
C GLY A 135 -25.99 -2.08 13.65
N GLU A 136 -24.87 -2.78 13.51
CA GLU A 136 -23.56 -2.40 14.05
C GLU A 136 -22.74 -1.62 13.01
N GLU A 137 -23.28 -0.51 12.51
CA GLU A 137 -22.72 0.24 11.37
C GLU A 137 -21.27 0.70 11.58
N ASP A 138 -20.93 1.22 12.76
CA ASP A 138 -19.58 1.68 13.07
C ASP A 138 -18.56 0.54 12.98
N LYS A 139 -18.92 -0.64 13.51
CA LYS A 139 -18.09 -1.84 13.41
C LYS A 139 -17.99 -2.32 11.97
N ALA A 140 -19.08 -2.27 11.21
CA ALA A 140 -19.08 -2.64 9.80
C ALA A 140 -18.09 -1.77 9.01
N ARG A 141 -18.16 -0.45 9.18
CA ARG A 141 -17.24 0.50 8.53
C ARG A 141 -15.78 0.25 8.94
N GLY A 142 -15.55 -0.14 10.19
CA GLY A 142 -14.23 -0.46 10.73
C GLY A 142 -13.69 -1.86 10.38
N THR A 143 -14.32 -2.63 9.49
CA THR A 143 -13.83 -3.97 9.11
C THR A 143 -12.60 -3.96 8.21
N LEU A 144 -12.19 -2.81 7.69
CA LEU A 144 -11.03 -2.63 6.82
C LEU A 144 -10.17 -1.46 7.31
N PRO A 145 -8.88 -1.41 6.94
CA PRO A 145 -8.07 -0.21 7.10
C PRO A 145 -8.73 1.01 6.44
N PRO A 146 -8.58 2.23 6.98
CA PRO A 146 -9.21 3.42 6.43
C PRO A 146 -8.83 3.70 4.97
N ALA A 147 -7.59 3.38 4.59
CA ALA A 147 -7.08 3.45 3.23
C ALA A 147 -6.10 2.29 2.98
N ILE A 148 -6.12 1.76 1.76
CA ILE A 148 -5.27 0.68 1.26
C ILE A 148 -4.56 1.21 0.02
N ILE A 149 -3.27 1.51 0.17
CA ILE A 149 -2.42 1.99 -0.92
C ILE A 149 -1.81 0.76 -1.59
N MET A 150 -2.22 0.48 -2.83
CA MET A 150 -1.60 -0.52 -3.68
C MET A 150 -0.24 0.04 -4.14
N HIS A 151 0.81 -0.30 -3.41
CA HIS A 151 2.18 0.14 -3.69
C HIS A 151 2.66 -0.41 -5.03
N SER A 152 3.30 0.46 -5.83
CA SER A 152 3.87 0.18 -7.15
C SER A 152 2.96 -0.70 -8.02
N PHE A 153 1.68 -0.32 -8.17
CA PHE A 153 0.65 -1.18 -8.73
C PHE A 153 0.95 -1.64 -10.18
N ALA A 154 1.22 -2.94 -10.36
CA ALA A 154 1.60 -3.53 -11.65
C ALA A 154 0.47 -4.33 -12.33
N GLY A 155 -0.80 -4.06 -11.96
CA GLY A 155 -1.97 -4.74 -12.53
C GLY A 155 -2.35 -4.26 -13.94
N THR A 156 -3.54 -4.64 -14.39
CA THR A 156 -4.14 -4.17 -15.66
C THR A 156 -5.31 -3.23 -15.38
N VAL A 157 -5.76 -2.48 -16.39
CA VAL A 157 -6.95 -1.62 -16.31
C VAL A 157 -8.15 -2.43 -15.80
N GLY A 158 -8.49 -3.53 -16.46
CA GLY A 158 -9.62 -4.38 -16.04
C GLY A 158 -9.46 -4.98 -14.64
N GLY A 159 -8.22 -5.26 -14.20
CA GLY A 159 -7.95 -5.70 -12.83
C GLY A 159 -8.21 -4.62 -11.79
N MET A 160 -7.77 -3.38 -12.07
CA MET A 160 -8.05 -2.21 -11.24
C MET A 160 -9.54 -1.85 -11.24
N GLU A 161 -10.20 -1.82 -12.40
CA GLU A 161 -11.64 -1.58 -12.50
C GLU A 161 -12.43 -2.62 -11.73
N SER A 162 -12.00 -3.88 -11.75
CA SER A 162 -12.63 -4.93 -10.95
C SER A 162 -12.52 -4.67 -9.46
N LEU A 163 -11.44 -4.05 -8.99
CA LEU A 163 -11.29 -3.65 -7.58
C LEU A 163 -12.17 -2.47 -7.20
N LEU A 164 -12.25 -1.46 -8.06
CA LEU A 164 -13.04 -0.25 -7.85
C LEU A 164 -14.55 -0.48 -8.10
N SER A 165 -14.90 -1.53 -8.82
CA SER A 165 -16.28 -1.89 -9.10
C SER A 165 -16.99 -2.41 -7.86
N ASN A 166 -18.11 -1.76 -7.53
CA ASN A 166 -19.05 -2.24 -6.52
C ASN A 166 -20.17 -3.11 -7.10
N LYS A 167 -20.06 -3.61 -8.34
CA LYS A 167 -21.15 -4.34 -9.04
C LYS A 167 -21.53 -5.63 -8.28
N GLY A 168 -22.51 -5.51 -7.38
CA GLY A 168 -23.06 -6.60 -6.58
C GLY A 168 -22.17 -7.05 -5.41
N ARG A 169 -21.11 -6.30 -5.07
CA ARG A 169 -20.29 -6.60 -3.90
C ARG A 169 -20.85 -5.88 -2.68
N LYS A 170 -20.79 -6.56 -1.54
CA LYS A 170 -21.10 -5.99 -0.23
C LYS A 170 -19.81 -5.38 0.32
N GLY A 171 -19.89 -4.27 1.05
CA GLY A 171 -18.71 -3.61 1.63
C GLY A 171 -18.36 -2.26 1.00
N ASN A 172 -17.29 -1.66 1.53
CA ASN A 172 -16.82 -0.31 1.20
C ASN A 172 -15.36 -0.29 0.72
N ILE A 173 -14.84 -1.41 0.24
CA ILE A 173 -13.42 -1.51 -0.10
C ILE A 173 -13.01 -0.61 -1.27
N GLN A 174 -13.86 -0.49 -2.28
CA GLN A 174 -13.65 0.37 -3.44
C GLN A 174 -13.43 1.83 -3.05
N GLU A 175 -14.01 2.27 -1.94
CA GLU A 175 -13.88 3.63 -1.41
C GLU A 175 -12.57 3.84 -0.66
N ARG A 176 -11.78 2.78 -0.45
CA ARG A 176 -10.57 2.76 0.37
C ARG A 176 -9.30 2.50 -0.42
N LEU A 177 -9.41 2.18 -1.71
CA LEU A 177 -8.27 1.81 -2.54
C LEU A 177 -7.61 3.03 -3.19
N TYR A 178 -6.30 3.06 -3.13
CA TYR A 178 -5.44 4.03 -3.81
C TYR A 178 -4.37 3.27 -4.59
N PHE A 179 -3.88 3.83 -5.68
CA PHE A 179 -2.89 3.19 -6.55
C PHE A 179 -1.68 4.10 -6.70
N SER A 180 -0.52 3.61 -6.27
CA SER A 180 0.73 4.34 -6.38
C SER A 180 1.58 3.77 -7.52
N PHE A 181 2.36 4.64 -8.15
CA PHE A 181 3.21 4.29 -9.27
C PHE A 181 4.63 4.82 -9.05
N SER A 182 5.61 3.98 -9.37
CA SER A 182 7.04 4.27 -9.29
C SER A 182 7.73 4.10 -10.64
N LYS A 183 8.84 4.80 -10.86
CA LYS A 183 9.67 4.63 -12.05
C LYS A 183 10.23 3.23 -12.12
N ILE A 184 10.78 2.74 -11.01
CA ILE A 184 11.54 1.49 -10.96
C ILE A 184 10.65 0.31 -11.32
N VAL A 185 9.43 0.24 -10.79
CA VAL A 185 8.54 -0.91 -11.00
C VAL A 185 7.66 -0.71 -12.23
N ASN A 186 7.00 0.44 -12.35
CA ASN A 186 5.90 0.59 -13.28
C ASN A 186 6.32 1.11 -14.67
N MET A 187 7.38 1.92 -14.75
CA MET A 187 7.80 2.55 -16.02
C MET A 187 8.68 1.66 -16.91
N ARG A 188 8.70 0.36 -16.63
CA ARG A 188 9.30 -0.67 -17.51
C ARG A 188 8.32 -1.22 -18.54
N ALA A 189 7.02 -1.00 -18.38
CA ALA A 189 5.98 -1.61 -19.21
C ALA A 189 5.06 -0.54 -19.82
N PRO A 190 4.89 -0.47 -21.16
CA PRO A 190 4.05 0.54 -21.81
C PRO A 190 2.59 0.53 -21.30
N LYS A 191 2.05 -0.65 -20.98
CA LYS A 191 0.68 -0.84 -20.46
C LYS A 191 0.38 -0.07 -19.17
N THR A 192 1.41 0.32 -18.42
CA THR A 192 1.25 1.11 -17.19
C THR A 192 0.59 2.45 -17.47
N ILE A 193 0.87 3.06 -18.63
CA ILE A 193 0.29 4.34 -19.03
C ILE A 193 -1.23 4.23 -19.14
N ASP A 194 -1.74 3.12 -19.70
CA ASP A 194 -3.19 2.90 -19.82
C ASP A 194 -3.84 2.74 -18.44
N VAL A 195 -3.15 2.09 -17.50
CA VAL A 195 -3.60 1.98 -16.11
C VAL A 195 -3.65 3.35 -15.45
N ILE A 196 -2.59 4.15 -15.56
CA ILE A 196 -2.53 5.51 -15.01
C ILE A 196 -3.68 6.37 -15.52
N LYS A 197 -3.98 6.32 -16.82
CA LYS A 197 -5.10 7.05 -17.43
C LYS A 197 -6.47 6.62 -16.89
N ALA A 198 -6.60 5.36 -16.49
CA ALA A 198 -7.87 4.79 -16.01
C ALA A 198 -8.10 4.98 -14.49
N VAL A 199 -7.04 5.23 -13.71
CA VAL A 199 -7.16 5.47 -12.26
C VAL A 199 -7.86 6.81 -12.02
N PRO A 200 -8.90 6.88 -11.15
CA PRO A 200 -9.49 8.15 -10.74
C PRO A 200 -8.46 9.10 -10.11
N GLU A 201 -8.52 10.38 -10.45
CA GLU A 201 -7.53 11.39 -10.02
C GLU A 201 -7.41 11.50 -8.49
N ASP A 202 -8.51 11.34 -7.76
CA ASP A 202 -8.55 11.35 -6.29
C ASP A 202 -7.98 10.06 -5.65
N ARG A 203 -7.59 9.06 -6.46
CA ARG A 203 -7.09 7.74 -6.05
C ARG A 203 -5.68 7.45 -6.52
N LEU A 204 -5.09 8.34 -7.33
CA LEU A 204 -3.75 8.20 -7.87
C LEU A 204 -2.71 8.76 -6.89
N LEU A 205 -1.65 8.00 -6.66
CA LEU A 205 -0.49 8.39 -5.85
C LEU A 205 0.80 8.23 -6.66
N ILE A 206 1.85 8.94 -6.22
CA ILE A 206 3.19 8.92 -6.84
C ILE A 206 4.21 8.54 -5.78
N GLU A 207 5.17 7.70 -6.14
CA GLU A 207 6.28 7.31 -5.27
C GLU A 207 7.57 7.05 -6.06
N SER A 208 8.71 6.99 -5.35
CA SER A 208 10.00 6.66 -5.97
C SER A 208 10.27 5.16 -6.01
N ASP A 209 9.82 4.44 -4.98
CA ASP A 209 10.21 3.06 -4.65
C ASP A 209 11.75 2.84 -4.61
N GLN A 210 12.48 3.89 -4.23
CA GLN A 210 13.94 3.86 -4.16
C GLN A 210 14.42 3.37 -2.80
N HIS A 211 15.35 2.41 -2.80
CA HIS A 211 16.06 1.96 -1.60
C HIS A 211 17.25 2.88 -1.22
N SER A 212 17.61 3.82 -2.12
CA SER A 212 18.71 4.76 -1.95
C SER A 212 18.25 6.18 -2.30
N PRO A 213 18.72 7.23 -1.59
CA PRO A 213 18.34 8.60 -1.89
C PRO A 213 18.90 9.12 -3.23
N ALA A 214 19.89 8.43 -3.82
CA ALA A 214 20.66 8.92 -4.97
C ALA A 214 19.81 9.33 -6.18
N HIS A 215 18.70 8.64 -6.42
CA HIS A 215 17.82 8.87 -7.57
C HIS A 215 16.38 9.24 -7.18
N GLY A 216 16.12 9.48 -5.89
CA GLY A 216 14.75 9.66 -5.39
C GLY A 216 14.04 10.85 -6.03
N GLU A 217 14.69 12.01 -6.11
CA GLU A 217 14.11 13.24 -6.67
C GLU A 217 13.94 13.18 -8.19
N GLU A 218 14.93 12.63 -8.89
CA GLU A 218 14.88 12.41 -10.34
C GLU A 218 13.71 11.48 -10.70
N ASP A 219 13.57 10.37 -9.97
CA ASP A 219 12.53 9.38 -10.24
C ASP A 219 11.13 9.91 -9.92
N LEU A 220 10.97 10.66 -8.82
CA LEU A 220 9.71 11.31 -8.49
C LEU A 220 9.32 12.34 -9.56
N SER A 221 10.27 13.16 -9.99
CA SER A 221 10.03 14.13 -11.07
C SER A 221 9.58 13.44 -12.35
N ARG A 222 10.23 12.32 -12.70
CA ARG A 222 9.89 11.57 -13.90
C ARG A 222 8.50 10.94 -13.83
N VAL A 223 8.10 10.38 -12.69
CA VAL A 223 6.75 9.83 -12.54
C VAL A 223 5.70 10.95 -12.58
N CYS A 224 5.97 12.10 -11.96
CA CYS A 224 5.09 13.27 -12.03
C CYS A 224 4.85 13.73 -13.48
N GLU A 225 5.90 13.80 -14.30
CA GLU A 225 5.78 14.12 -15.73
C GLU A 225 4.89 13.13 -16.46
N ILE A 226 5.12 11.82 -16.29
CA ILE A 226 4.36 10.77 -16.96
C ILE A 226 2.88 10.82 -16.56
N VAL A 227 2.59 11.02 -15.28
CA VAL A 227 1.22 11.17 -14.79
C VAL A 227 0.57 12.40 -15.39
N ALA A 228 1.24 13.56 -15.36
CA ALA A 228 0.72 14.80 -15.92
C ALA A 228 0.43 14.68 -17.44
N GLU A 229 1.38 14.13 -18.21
CA GLU A 229 1.21 13.87 -19.64
C GLU A 229 0.02 12.92 -19.89
N SER A 230 -0.14 11.89 -19.07
CA SER A 230 -1.22 10.93 -19.19
C SER A 230 -2.59 11.55 -18.89
N SER A 231 -2.68 12.42 -17.89
CA SER A 231 -3.91 13.12 -17.49
C SER A 231 -4.34 14.19 -18.51
N ILE A 232 -3.41 14.84 -19.21
CA ILE A 232 -3.73 15.81 -20.29
C ILE A 232 -4.50 15.13 -21.43
N HIS A 233 -4.14 13.90 -21.79
CA HIS A 233 -4.79 13.15 -22.88
C HIS A 233 -6.22 12.72 -22.57
N VAL A 234 -6.61 12.65 -21.28
CA VAL A 234 -7.99 12.39 -20.86
C VAL A 234 -8.86 13.65 -20.98
N ARG A 235 -8.24 14.84 -20.90
CA ARG A 235 -8.92 16.13 -20.86
C ARG A 235 -9.00 16.86 -22.19
N ALA A 236 -8.39 16.37 -23.27
CA ALA A 236 -8.56 16.98 -24.59
C ALA A 236 -10.02 16.78 -25.05
N PRO A 237 -10.87 17.83 -25.09
CA PRO A 237 -12.14 17.72 -25.78
C PRO A 237 -11.79 17.59 -27.26
N THR A 238 -12.50 16.72 -27.98
CA THR A 238 -12.55 16.81 -29.43
C THR A 238 -13.00 18.23 -29.77
N LEU A 239 -12.08 19.07 -30.21
CA LEU A 239 -12.43 20.34 -30.85
C LEU A 239 -13.05 19.93 -32.19
N GLN A 240 -14.39 19.95 -32.23
CA GLN A 240 -15.15 20.07 -33.47
C GLN A 240 -15.06 21.51 -33.99
#